data_AF-A0A7J5E8Q5-F1
#
_entry.id   AF-A0A7J5E8Q5-F1
#
_cell.length_a   1.000
_cell.length_b   1.000
_cell.length_c   1.000
_cell.angle_alpha   90.00
_cell.angle_beta   90.00
_cell.angle_gamma   90.00
#
_symmetry.space_group_name_H-M   'P 1'
#
loop_
_entity.id
_entity.type
_entity.pdbx_description
1 polymer ?
#
loop_
_entity_poly.entity_id
_entity_poly.type
_entity_poly.pdbx_seq_one_letter_code
_entity_poly.pdbx_strand_id
1 'polypeptide(L)'
;TALIVALARATLVISRDGQIIDTVLYNLSPYIQSSSPIFASQKMFVVQAIINFFVHSGSGQAALTMPIMAPLADLAGVSRQTAILAFQLGEYTNIIIPTSAVTMGALSMAKVPWEKWAKWVIPLQIILMLLGFLLLIPPNLFGWQ
;
A
#
# COMPACT_ATOMS: atom_id res chain seq x y z
N THR A 1 -1.09 -15.70 -15.45
CA THR A 1 -1.84 -14.45 -15.14
C THR A 1 -3.34 -14.67 -15.00
N ALA A 2 -4.04 -15.32 -15.95
CA ALA A 2 -5.48 -15.59 -15.83
C ALA A 2 -5.86 -16.32 -14.53
N LEU A 3 -5.07 -17.32 -14.11
CA LEU A 3 -5.28 -18.05 -12.84
C LEU A 3 -5.15 -17.13 -11.61
N ILE A 4 -4.20 -16.19 -11.62
CA ILE A 4 -3.97 -15.25 -10.53
C ILE A 4 -5.15 -14.27 -10.42
N VAL A 5 -5.65 -13.78 -11.57
CA VAL A 5 -6.84 -12.92 -11.61
C VAL A 5 -8.07 -13.66 -11.10
N ALA A 6 -8.24 -14.94 -11.47
CA ALA A 6 -9.34 -15.77 -11.00
C ALA A 6 -9.29 -16.00 -9.48
N LEU A 7 -8.11 -16.31 -8.93
CA LEU A 7 -7.91 -16.47 -7.49
C LEU A 7 -8.14 -15.16 -6.73
N ALA A 8 -7.63 -14.03 -7.24
CA ALA A 8 -7.90 -12.70 -6.68
C ALA A 8 -9.41 -12.40 -6.63
N ARG A 9 -10.15 -12.71 -7.71
CA ARG A 9 -11.60 -12.56 -7.76
C ARG A 9 -12.30 -13.47 -6.75
N ALA A 10 -11.87 -14.72 -6.61
CA ALA A 10 -12.45 -15.67 -5.68
C ALA A 10 -12.27 -15.24 -4.22
N THR A 11 -11.05 -14.80 -3.84
CA THR A 11 -10.78 -14.27 -2.50
C THR A 11 -11.64 -13.04 -2.21
N LEU A 12 -11.80 -12.13 -3.17
CA LEU A 12 -12.66 -10.94 -3.02
C LEU A 12 -14.13 -11.34 -2.76
N VAL A 13 -14.67 -12.30 -3.51
CA VAL A 13 -16.04 -12.80 -3.30
C VAL A 13 -16.18 -13.42 -1.91
N ILE A 14 -15.26 -14.31 -1.51
CA ILE A 14 -15.29 -14.95 -0.19
C ILE A 14 -15.17 -13.92 0.94
N SER A 15 -14.27 -12.94 0.81
CA SER A 15 -14.12 -11.87 1.81
C SER A 15 -15.35 -10.98 1.92
N ARG A 16 -16.08 -10.77 0.82
CA ARG A 16 -17.34 -10.02 0.81
C ARG A 16 -18.47 -10.82 1.45
N ASP A 17 -18.67 -12.06 1.01
CA ASP A 17 -19.74 -12.93 1.50
C ASP A 17 -19.53 -13.31 2.98
N GLY A 18 -18.26 -13.40 3.42
CA GLY A 18 -17.88 -13.62 4.82
C GLY A 18 -17.84 -12.37 5.70
N GLN A 19 -18.31 -11.21 5.22
CA GLN A 19 -18.32 -9.91 5.94
C GLN A 19 -16.95 -9.43 6.47
N ILE A 20 -15.85 -9.96 5.93
CA ILE A 20 -14.48 -9.58 6.30
C ILE A 20 -14.22 -8.14 5.85
N ILE A 21 -14.66 -7.79 4.64
CA ILE A 21 -14.50 -6.44 4.07
C ILE A 21 -15.20 -5.40 4.96
N ASP A 22 -16.44 -5.65 5.37
CA ASP A 22 -17.22 -4.74 6.22
C ASP A 22 -16.56 -4.55 7.60
N THR A 23 -16.04 -5.63 8.18
CA THR A 23 -15.33 -5.59 9.47
C THR A 23 -14.03 -4.79 9.38
N VAL A 24 -13.24 -4.98 8.33
CA VAL A 24 -11.99 -4.24 8.12
C VAL A 24 -12.28 -2.76 7.82
N LEU A 25 -13.31 -2.47 7.01
CA LEU A 25 -13.75 -1.10 6.75
C LEU A 25 -14.22 -0.41 8.02
N TYR A 26 -14.98 -1.09 8.88
CA TYR A 26 -15.44 -0.53 10.16
C TYR A 26 -14.27 -0.15 11.06
N ASN A 27 -13.22 -0.99 11.11
CA ASN A 27 -12.06 -0.74 11.95
C ASN A 27 -11.10 0.32 11.35
N LEU A 28 -10.91 0.36 10.03
CA LEU A 28 -9.99 1.30 9.37
C LEU A 28 -10.64 2.66 9.06
N SER A 29 -11.96 2.74 8.95
CA SER A 29 -12.66 3.99 8.62
C SER A 29 -12.37 5.12 9.60
N PRO A 30 -12.43 4.93 10.93
CA PRO A 30 -12.11 6.00 11.89
C PRO A 30 -10.66 6.50 11.75
N TYR A 31 -9.73 5.60 11.39
CA TYR A 31 -8.34 5.97 11.18
C TYR A 31 -8.18 6.79 9.91
N ILE A 32 -8.72 6.35 8.78
CA ILE A 32 -8.53 7.01 7.48
C ILE A 32 -9.40 8.27 7.34
N GLN A 33 -10.58 8.30 7.95
CA GLN A 33 -11.43 9.49 7.94
C GLN A 33 -10.65 10.71 8.46
N SER A 34 -10.80 11.80 7.73
CA SER A 34 -10.19 13.08 8.03
C SER A 34 -11.04 14.17 7.39
N SER A 35 -11.03 15.34 7.99
CA SER A 35 -11.62 16.55 7.38
C SER A 35 -10.86 17.00 6.12
N SER A 36 -9.65 16.48 5.86
CA SER A 36 -8.84 16.79 4.69
C SER A 36 -8.57 15.54 3.84
N PRO A 37 -8.93 15.56 2.54
CA PRO A 37 -8.58 14.49 1.60
C PRO A 37 -7.07 14.23 1.51
N ILE A 38 -6.24 15.27 1.68
CA ILE A 38 -4.78 15.12 1.71
C ILE A 38 -4.38 14.19 2.85
N PHE A 39 -4.80 14.48 4.07
CA PHE A 39 -4.47 13.63 5.22
C PHE A 39 -5.06 12.23 5.09
N ALA A 40 -6.26 12.09 4.55
CA ALA A 40 -6.84 10.78 4.28
C ALA A 40 -5.96 9.96 3.33
N SER A 41 -5.53 10.53 2.19
CA SER A 41 -4.65 9.84 1.23
C SER A 41 -3.27 9.48 1.81
N GLN A 42 -2.72 10.33 2.67
CA GLN A 42 -1.46 10.07 3.37
C GLN A 42 -1.60 8.92 4.38
N LYS A 43 -2.72 8.84 5.09
CA LYS A 43 -3.02 7.70 5.97
C LYS A 43 -3.21 6.41 5.17
N MET A 44 -3.86 6.48 4.01
CA MET A 44 -3.96 5.32 3.10
C MET A 44 -2.58 4.82 2.67
N PHE A 45 -1.65 5.72 2.35
CA PHE A 45 -0.25 5.37 2.05
C PHE A 45 0.44 4.65 3.21
N VAL A 46 0.30 5.14 4.44
CA VAL A 46 0.87 4.48 5.62
C VAL A 46 0.29 3.07 5.83
N VAL A 47 -1.03 2.92 5.69
CA VAL A 47 -1.69 1.60 5.77
C VAL A 47 -1.13 0.66 4.70
N GLN A 48 -0.96 1.13 3.46
CA GLN A 48 -0.41 0.32 2.39
C GLN A 48 1.07 -0.05 2.63
N ALA A 49 1.87 0.86 3.18
CA ALA A 49 3.26 0.58 3.54
C ALA A 49 3.36 -0.48 4.66
N ILE A 50 2.46 -0.44 5.65
CA ILE A 50 2.38 -1.46 6.71
C ILE A 50 1.96 -2.81 6.12
N ILE A 51 0.93 -2.84 5.27
CA ILE A 51 0.49 -4.08 4.62
C ILE A 51 1.61 -4.65 3.74
N ASN A 52 2.35 -3.81 3.03
CA ASN A 52 3.45 -4.22 2.16
C ASN A 52 4.56 -4.97 2.93
N PHE A 53 4.76 -4.68 4.22
CA PHE A 53 5.66 -5.45 5.08
C PHE A 53 5.29 -6.94 5.16
N PHE A 54 3.98 -7.25 5.17
CA PHE A 54 3.47 -8.62 5.23
C PHE A 54 3.22 -9.22 3.84
N VAL A 55 2.79 -8.40 2.88
CA VAL A 55 2.41 -8.79 1.51
C VAL A 55 3.21 -7.98 0.51
N HIS A 56 4.50 -8.30 0.37
CA HIS A 56 5.45 -7.58 -0.50
C HIS A 56 5.33 -7.93 -2.00
N SER A 57 4.14 -8.34 -2.45
CA SER A 57 3.83 -8.60 -3.86
C SER A 57 2.81 -7.57 -4.33
N GLY A 58 3.20 -6.66 -5.21
CA GLY A 58 2.33 -5.56 -5.65
C GLY A 58 0.99 -6.03 -6.21
N SER A 59 0.97 -7.06 -7.05
CA SER A 59 -0.29 -7.60 -7.61
C SER A 59 -1.15 -8.31 -6.55
N GLY A 60 -0.53 -9.06 -5.64
CA GLY A 60 -1.23 -9.73 -4.54
C GLY A 60 -1.80 -8.75 -3.51
N GLN A 61 -1.01 -7.74 -3.15
CA GLN A 61 -1.45 -6.66 -2.27
C GLN A 61 -2.56 -5.84 -2.91
N ALA A 62 -2.43 -5.44 -4.18
CA ALA A 62 -3.48 -4.70 -4.87
C ALA A 62 -4.79 -5.51 -4.95
N ALA A 63 -4.71 -6.81 -5.25
CA ALA A 63 -5.88 -7.69 -5.25
C ALA A 63 -6.58 -7.76 -3.89
N LEU A 64 -5.81 -7.69 -2.79
CA LEU A 64 -6.31 -7.74 -1.42
C LEU A 64 -6.86 -6.39 -0.94
N THR A 65 -6.12 -5.31 -1.14
CA THR A 65 -6.38 -4.03 -0.46
C THR A 65 -7.26 -3.09 -1.26
N MET A 66 -7.20 -3.11 -2.60
CA MET A 66 -7.94 -2.16 -3.44
C MET A 66 -9.46 -2.31 -3.38
N PRO A 67 -10.04 -3.51 -3.24
CA PRO A 67 -11.48 -3.66 -3.03
C PRO A 67 -11.98 -2.96 -1.76
N ILE A 68 -11.12 -2.81 -0.75
CA ILE A 68 -11.39 -2.13 0.52
C ILE A 68 -11.07 -0.63 0.39
N MET A 69 -9.92 -0.29 -0.19
CA MET A 69 -9.47 1.10 -0.29
C MET A 69 -10.29 1.93 -1.27
N ALA A 70 -10.84 1.36 -2.33
CA ALA A 70 -11.67 2.10 -3.29
C ALA A 70 -12.93 2.70 -2.64
N PRO A 71 -13.81 1.94 -1.96
CA PRO A 71 -14.97 2.53 -1.29
C PRO A 71 -14.56 3.45 -0.13
N LEU A 72 -13.44 3.16 0.54
CA LEU A 72 -12.95 4.01 1.62
C LEU A 72 -12.41 5.36 1.10
N ALA A 73 -11.80 5.38 -0.08
CA ALA A 73 -11.39 6.60 -0.77
C ALA A 73 -12.61 7.48 -1.06
N ASP A 74 -13.67 6.88 -1.63
CA ASP A 74 -14.91 7.56 -1.95
C ASP A 74 -15.55 8.21 -0.70
N LEU A 75 -15.55 7.49 0.44
CA LEU A 75 -16.05 8.01 1.72
C LEU A 75 -15.18 9.13 2.32
N ALA A 76 -13.87 9.10 2.05
CA ALA A 76 -12.91 10.08 2.57
C ALA A 76 -12.70 11.28 1.64
N GLY A 77 -13.44 11.36 0.53
CA GLY A 77 -13.31 12.43 -0.47
C GLY A 77 -11.99 12.38 -1.27
N VAL A 78 -11.37 11.20 -1.35
CA VAL A 78 -10.12 10.95 -2.08
C VAL A 78 -10.44 10.26 -3.40
N SER A 79 -9.88 10.69 -4.52
CA SER A 79 -10.09 10.00 -5.79
C SER A 79 -9.48 8.60 -5.76
N ARG A 80 -10.11 7.62 -6.42
CA ARG A 80 -9.61 6.24 -6.47
C ARG A 80 -8.21 6.15 -7.08
N GLN A 81 -7.88 7.04 -8.00
CA GLN A 81 -6.57 7.21 -8.63
C GLN A 81 -5.53 7.65 -7.61
N THR A 82 -5.90 8.57 -6.72
CA THR A 82 -5.05 8.98 -5.60
C THR A 82 -4.88 7.84 -4.58
N ALA A 83 -5.91 7.02 -4.35
CA ALA A 83 -5.78 5.80 -3.54
C ALA A 83 -4.84 4.76 -4.19
N ILE A 84 -4.88 4.61 -5.52
CA ILE A 84 -3.94 3.78 -6.27
C ILE A 84 -2.52 4.33 -6.18
N LEU A 85 -2.34 5.64 -6.29
CA LEU A 85 -1.05 6.29 -6.11
C LEU A 85 -0.51 6.06 -4.69
N ALA A 86 -1.35 6.21 -3.66
CA ALA A 86 -0.98 5.93 -2.28
C ALA A 86 -0.51 4.48 -2.07
N PHE A 87 -1.16 3.51 -2.75
CA PHE A 87 -0.70 2.12 -2.80
C PHE A 87 0.68 1.99 -3.46
N GLN A 88 0.87 2.54 -4.66
CA GLN A 88 2.13 2.42 -5.40
C GLN A 88 3.31 3.02 -4.64
N LEU A 89 3.10 4.18 -4.02
CA LEU A 89 4.12 4.83 -3.18
C LEU A 89 4.45 3.96 -1.95
N GLY A 90 3.47 3.24 -1.40
CA GLY A 90 3.65 2.32 -0.28
C GLY A 90 4.61 1.17 -0.58
N GLU A 91 4.73 0.77 -1.85
CA GLU A 91 5.66 -0.29 -2.28
C GLU A 91 7.15 0.12 -2.18
N TYR A 92 7.46 1.39 -1.91
CA TYR A 92 8.83 1.83 -1.64
C TYR A 92 9.50 1.08 -0.49
N THR A 93 8.73 0.48 0.42
CA THR A 93 9.29 -0.31 1.53
C THR A 93 9.90 -1.65 1.09
N ASN A 94 9.66 -2.11 -0.15
CA ASN A 94 10.19 -3.38 -0.66
C ASN A 94 11.72 -3.49 -0.57
N ILE A 95 12.44 -2.38 -0.72
CA ILE A 95 13.91 -2.35 -0.76
C ILE A 95 14.56 -2.72 0.58
N ILE A 96 13.83 -2.68 1.70
CA ILE A 96 14.35 -2.97 3.04
C ILE A 96 13.74 -4.23 3.68
N ILE A 97 12.59 -4.70 3.18
CA ILE A 97 11.85 -5.82 3.79
C ILE A 97 12.64 -7.14 3.69
N PRO A 98 12.96 -7.79 4.83
CA PRO A 98 13.75 -9.03 4.86
C PRO A 98 13.01 -10.26 4.35
N THR A 99 11.69 -10.20 4.23
CA THR A 99 10.85 -11.28 3.68
C THR A 99 10.69 -11.18 2.16
N SER A 100 11.09 -10.06 1.55
CA SER A 100 11.02 -9.86 0.10
C SER A 100 12.03 -10.78 -0.60
N ALA A 101 11.50 -11.74 -1.37
CA ALA A 101 12.31 -12.67 -2.15
C ALA A 101 13.23 -11.95 -3.15
N VAL A 102 12.77 -10.83 -3.72
CA VAL A 102 13.56 -10.02 -4.66
C VAL A 102 14.72 -9.36 -3.94
N THR A 103 14.45 -8.71 -2.79
CA THR A 103 15.47 -8.00 -2.00
C THR A 103 16.50 -8.98 -1.46
N MET A 104 16.05 -10.07 -0.83
CA MET A 104 16.95 -11.08 -0.30
C MET A 104 17.73 -11.82 -1.39
N GLY A 105 17.11 -12.07 -2.55
CA GLY A 105 17.77 -12.64 -3.71
C GLY A 105 18.89 -11.74 -4.23
N ALA A 106 18.62 -10.44 -4.39
CA ALA A 106 19.61 -9.46 -4.82
C ALA A 106 20.79 -9.35 -3.82
N LEU A 107 20.50 -9.26 -2.53
CA LEU A 107 21.52 -9.20 -1.47
C LEU A 107 22.38 -10.47 -1.41
N SER A 108 21.76 -11.63 -1.60
CA SER A 108 22.47 -12.93 -1.63
C SER A 108 23.44 -13.00 -2.81
N MET A 109 23.01 -12.57 -4.01
CA MET A 109 23.88 -12.51 -5.19
C MET A 109 25.03 -11.51 -4.99
N ALA A 110 24.77 -10.38 -4.34
CA ALA A 110 25.77 -9.35 -4.04
C ALA A 110 26.67 -9.71 -2.83
N LYS A 111 26.40 -10.82 -2.12
CA LYS A 111 27.09 -11.23 -0.88
C LYS A 111 27.06 -10.15 0.21
N VAL A 112 25.96 -9.41 0.32
CA VAL A 112 25.75 -8.34 1.32
C VAL A 112 24.80 -8.84 2.41
N PRO A 113 25.22 -8.85 3.70
CA PRO A 113 24.32 -9.17 4.81
C PRO A 113 23.17 -8.16 4.90
N TRP A 114 21.94 -8.64 5.13
CA TRP A 114 20.75 -7.78 5.21
C TRP A 114 20.89 -6.66 6.25
N GLU A 115 21.46 -6.94 7.42
CA GLU A 115 21.63 -5.93 8.48
C GLU A 115 22.49 -4.74 8.03
N LYS A 116 23.53 -5.02 7.23
CA LYS A 116 24.42 -3.99 6.67
C LYS A 116 23.69 -3.16 5.62
N TRP A 117 22.90 -3.82 4.78
CA TRP A 117 22.06 -3.17 3.79
C TRP A 117 20.98 -2.29 4.44
N ALA A 118 20.26 -2.82 5.43
CA ALA A 118 19.20 -2.11 6.14
C ALA A 118 19.72 -0.78 6.73
N LYS A 119 20.85 -0.81 7.43
CA LYS A 119 21.49 0.41 7.97
C LYS A 119 21.87 1.41 6.89
N TRP A 120 22.31 0.93 5.73
CA TRP A 120 22.71 1.77 4.62
C TRP A 120 21.52 2.37 3.86
N VAL A 121 20.42 1.63 3.72
CA VAL A 121 19.24 2.05 2.94
C VAL A 121 18.24 2.87 3.75
N ILE A 122 18.28 2.83 5.09
CA ILE A 122 17.37 3.60 5.96
C ILE A 122 17.29 5.10 5.59
N PRO A 123 18.40 5.84 5.36
CA PRO A 123 18.32 7.24 4.97
C PRO A 123 17.52 7.44 3.66
N LEU A 124 17.73 6.57 2.67
CA LEU A 124 16.97 6.57 1.43
C LEU A 124 15.49 6.22 1.69
N GLN A 125 15.21 5.24 2.53
CA GLN A 125 13.85 4.86 2.89
C GLN A 125 13.08 6.05 3.49
N ILE A 126 13.71 6.80 4.40
CA ILE A 126 13.10 8.00 5.00
C ILE A 126 12.80 9.05 3.93
N ILE A 127 13.75 9.30 3.02
CA ILE A 127 13.55 10.25 1.91
C ILE A 127 12.39 9.81 1.02
N LEU A 128 12.29 8.52 0.68
CA LEU A 128 11.19 7.98 -0.12
C LEU A 128 9.84 8.09 0.59
N MET A 129 9.79 7.86 1.89
CA MET A 129 8.56 8.03 2.69
C MET A 129 8.10 9.49 2.68
N LEU A 130 9.03 10.44 2.89
CA LEU A 130 8.73 11.88 2.82
C LEU A 130 8.27 12.29 1.42
N LEU A 131 8.94 11.81 0.38
CA LEU A 131 8.52 12.00 -1.00
C LEU A 131 7.10 11.46 -1.22
N GLY A 132 6.77 10.29 -0.69
CA GLY A 132 5.42 9.73 -0.75
C GLY A 132 4.37 10.67 -0.16
N PHE A 133 4.62 11.21 1.04
CA PHE A 133 3.73 12.18 1.67
C PHE A 133 3.54 13.46 0.83
N LEU A 134 4.63 13.97 0.24
CA LEU A 134 4.60 15.17 -0.59
C LEU A 134 3.89 14.95 -1.93
N LEU A 135 4.15 13.83 -2.59
CA LEU A 135 3.57 13.50 -3.90
C LEU A 135 2.07 13.23 -3.84
N LEU A 136 1.51 12.97 -2.67
CA LEU A 136 0.07 12.83 -2.47
C LEU A 136 -0.65 14.18 -2.33
N ILE A 137 0.06 15.29 -2.10
CA ILE A 137 -0.58 16.61 -1.97
C ILE A 137 -1.17 17.10 -3.30
N PRO A 138 -0.41 17.17 -4.41
CA PRO A 138 -0.91 17.72 -5.68
C PRO A 138 -2.18 17.03 -6.23
N PRO A 139 -2.27 15.68 -6.25
CA PRO A 139 -3.49 14.93 -6.59
C PRO A 139 -4.79 15.45 -5.97
N ASN A 140 -4.74 15.78 -4.68
CA ASN A 140 -5.90 16.23 -3.91
C ASN A 140 -6.22 17.72 -4.13
N LEU A 141 -5.25 18.52 -4.58
CA LEU A 141 -5.44 19.95 -4.87
C LEU A 141 -5.97 20.18 -6.29
N PHE A 142 -5.45 19.41 -7.25
CA PHE A 142 -5.83 19.54 -8.66
C PHE A 142 -7.08 18.75 -9.04
N GLY A 143 -7.60 17.92 -8.11
CA GLY A 143 -8.85 17.19 -8.30
C GLY A 143 -8.75 16.15 -9.42
N TRP A 144 -7.59 15.52 -9.60
CA TRP A 144 -7.41 14.60 -10.72
C TRP A 144 -8.18 13.28 -10.52
N GLN A 145 -8.81 12.83 -11.60
CA GLN A 145 -9.58 11.61 -11.72
C GLN A 145 -9.15 10.87 -12.98
#